data_AF-E1QJ96-F1
#
_entry.id   AF-E1QJ96-F1
#
_cell.length_a   1.000
_cell.length_b   1.000
_cell.length_c   1.000
_cell.angle_alpha   90.00
_cell.angle_beta   90.00
_cell.angle_gamma   90.00
#
_symmetry.space_group_name_H-M   'P 1'
#
loop_
_entity.id
_entity.type
_entity.pdbx_description
1 polymer ?
#
loop_
_entity_poly.entity_id
_entity_poly.type
_entity_poly.pdbx_seq_one_letter_code
_entity_poly.pdbx_strand_id
1 'polypeptide(L)'
;MRQAICPRMCRYYKPGKKEDPGCGGVEWLAARPGLGAAVDGLRPESAPDLFGLDDDDPRLWAVCRSCAFLIDGCDFRDPAVPAAQCQPCGGLRAVAGLLAAGVELDLQS
;
A
#
# COMPACT_ATOMS: atom_id res chain seq x y z
N MET A 1 3.62 -0.64 -12.14
CA MET A 1 3.29 -0.51 -10.71
C MET A 1 3.28 -1.85 -9.96
N ARG A 2 2.36 -2.79 -10.26
CA ARG A 2 2.28 -4.10 -9.56
C ARG A 2 3.63 -4.85 -9.47
N GLN A 3 4.37 -4.93 -10.57
CA GLN A 3 5.67 -5.61 -10.64
C GLN A 3 6.74 -4.97 -9.73
N ALA A 4 6.67 -3.66 -9.51
CA ALA A 4 7.59 -2.94 -8.64
C ALA A 4 7.26 -3.13 -7.15
N ILE A 5 5.97 -3.31 -6.83
CA ILE A 5 5.47 -3.32 -5.45
C ILE A 5 5.28 -4.74 -4.92
N CYS A 6 4.47 -5.56 -5.60
CA CYS A 6 3.96 -6.80 -5.03
C CYS A 6 5.05 -7.79 -4.62
N PRO A 7 6.07 -8.09 -5.45
CA PRO A 7 7.12 -9.03 -5.08
C PRO A 7 8.00 -8.58 -3.91
N ARG A 8 8.07 -7.26 -3.66
CA ARG A 8 9.02 -6.65 -2.71
C ARG A 8 8.36 -6.18 -1.42
N MET A 9 7.04 -5.95 -1.44
CA MET A 9 6.34 -5.26 -0.35
C MET A 9 5.05 -5.96 0.10
N CYS A 10 4.52 -6.92 -0.66
CA CYS A 10 3.22 -7.49 -0.34
C CYS A 10 3.36 -8.91 0.23
N ARG A 11 3.04 -9.09 1.52
CA ARG A 11 2.95 -10.43 2.16
C ARG A 11 1.97 -11.36 1.44
N TYR A 12 0.95 -10.80 0.79
CA TYR A 12 -0.11 -11.55 0.11
C TYR A 12 0.22 -11.94 -1.34
N TYR A 13 1.35 -11.45 -1.87
CA TYR A 13 1.74 -11.73 -3.25
C TYR A 13 1.97 -13.22 -3.50
N LYS A 14 1.34 -13.75 -4.56
CA LYS A 14 1.51 -15.13 -5.03
C LYS A 14 2.13 -15.10 -6.43
N PRO A 15 3.37 -15.58 -6.62
CA PRO A 15 4.02 -15.63 -7.93
C PRO A 15 3.16 -16.35 -8.97
N GLY A 16 3.05 -15.76 -10.18
CA GLY A 16 2.27 -16.33 -11.28
C GLY A 16 0.75 -16.23 -11.15
N LYS A 17 0.21 -15.72 -10.03
CA LYS A 17 -1.23 -15.41 -9.91
C LYS A 17 -1.50 -13.95 -10.26
N LYS A 18 -2.37 -13.74 -11.25
CA LYS A 18 -2.98 -12.44 -11.49
C LYS A 18 -4.07 -12.23 -10.44
N GLU A 19 -3.99 -11.13 -9.70
CA GLU A 19 -5.08 -10.66 -8.87
C GLU A 19 -5.80 -9.59 -9.69
N ASP A 20 -7.09 -9.82 -9.94
CA ASP A 20 -7.97 -8.93 -10.67
C ASP A 20 -9.30 -8.86 -9.89
N PRO A 21 -9.63 -7.72 -9.26
CA PRO A 21 -8.87 -6.46 -9.26
C PRO A 21 -7.56 -6.51 -8.43
N GLY A 22 -6.61 -5.62 -8.74
CA GLY A 22 -5.45 -5.37 -7.89
C GLY A 22 -5.82 -4.64 -6.59
N CYS A 23 -4.96 -4.69 -5.57
CA CYS A 23 -5.24 -3.98 -4.31
C CYS A 23 -5.31 -2.46 -4.51
N GLY A 24 -6.19 -1.78 -3.78
CA GLY A 24 -6.49 -0.37 -4.03
C GLY A 24 -5.27 0.56 -3.95
N GLY A 25 -4.29 0.26 -3.10
CA GLY A 25 -3.04 1.04 -3.07
C GLY A 25 -2.20 0.92 -4.35
N VAL A 26 -2.18 -0.26 -4.98
CA VAL A 26 -1.49 -0.46 -6.27
C VAL A 26 -2.23 0.24 -7.39
N GLU A 27 -3.56 0.15 -7.41
CA GLU A 27 -4.40 0.85 -8.40
C GLU A 27 -4.26 2.37 -8.26
N TRP A 28 -4.28 2.89 -7.03
CA TRP A 28 -4.09 4.31 -6.74
C TRP A 28 -2.73 4.83 -7.23
N LEU A 29 -1.66 4.05 -7.04
CA LEU A 29 -0.33 4.39 -7.55
C LEU A 29 -0.25 4.22 -9.07
N ALA A 30 -0.91 3.21 -9.66
CA ALA A 30 -0.91 2.97 -11.10
C ALA A 30 -1.57 4.12 -11.88
N ALA A 31 -2.56 4.78 -11.28
CA ALA A 31 -3.17 6.00 -11.83
C ALA A 31 -2.23 7.22 -11.81
N ARG A 32 -1.05 7.12 -11.18
CA ARG A 32 -0.07 8.20 -11.01
C ARG A 32 1.30 7.78 -11.58
N PRO A 33 1.45 7.75 -12.92
CA PRO A 33 2.65 7.21 -13.57
C PRO A 33 3.96 7.94 -13.19
N GLY A 34 3.89 9.22 -12.80
CA GLY A 34 5.04 9.99 -12.33
C GLY A 34 5.71 9.45 -11.06
N LEU A 35 5.03 8.58 -10.30
CA LEU A 35 5.57 8.02 -9.05
C LEU A 35 6.40 6.74 -9.25
N GLY A 36 6.45 6.18 -10.47
CA GLY A 36 7.10 4.89 -10.73
C GLY A 36 8.56 4.83 -10.28
N ALA A 37 9.38 5.81 -10.68
CA ALA A 37 10.79 5.87 -10.30
C ALA A 37 11.00 6.03 -8.79
N ALA A 38 10.13 6.79 -8.12
CA ALA A 38 10.18 6.97 -6.67
C ALA A 38 9.85 5.65 -5.94
N VAL A 39 8.86 4.90 -6.43
CA VAL A 39 8.51 3.58 -5.91
C VAL A 39 9.65 2.58 -6.10
N ASP A 40 10.31 2.58 -7.26
CA ASP A 40 11.45 1.68 -7.53
C ASP A 40 12.62 1.94 -6.56
N GLY A 41 12.84 3.21 -6.20
CA GLY A 41 13.86 3.64 -5.26
C GLY A 41 13.62 3.26 -3.80
N LEU A 42 12.41 2.81 -3.44
CA LEU A 42 12.11 2.38 -2.07
C LEU A 42 12.92 1.15 -1.66
N ARG A 43 13.27 1.07 -0.38
CA ARG A 43 14.04 -0.02 0.23
C ARG A 43 13.23 -0.66 1.37
N PRO A 44 12.25 -1.54 1.05
CA PRO A 44 11.32 -2.09 2.03
C PRO A 44 11.94 -3.14 2.96
N GLU A 45 13.03 -3.79 2.54
CA GLU A 45 13.67 -4.91 3.25
C GLU A 45 14.13 -4.55 4.68
N SER A 46 14.47 -3.28 4.90
CA SER A 46 15.00 -2.75 6.16
C SER A 46 14.03 -1.82 6.88
N ALA A 47 12.82 -1.64 6.34
CA ALA A 47 11.83 -0.72 6.88
C ALA A 47 10.85 -1.48 7.79
N PRO A 48 10.40 -0.89 8.90
CA PRO A 48 9.21 -1.37 9.59
C PRO A 48 8.01 -1.35 8.62
N ASP A 49 6.92 -1.99 9.02
CA ASP A 49 5.65 -1.84 8.31
C ASP A 49 5.31 -0.35 8.16
N LEU A 50 4.60 0.01 7.09
CA LEU A 50 4.28 1.39 6.70
C LEU A 50 5.45 2.39 6.82
N PHE A 51 6.70 1.93 6.73
CA PHE A 51 7.90 2.78 6.84
C PHE A 51 7.91 3.66 8.12
N GLY A 52 7.30 3.17 9.21
CA GLY A 52 7.30 3.85 10.51
C GLY A 52 6.20 4.89 10.68
N LEU A 53 5.29 5.00 9.71
CA LEU A 53 4.04 5.73 9.89
C LEU A 53 3.03 4.90 10.70
N ASP A 54 2.17 5.60 11.45
CA ASP A 54 1.07 4.96 12.18
C ASP A 54 0.05 4.35 11.22
N ASP A 55 -0.56 3.22 11.62
CA ASP A 55 -1.64 2.60 10.86
C ASP A 55 -2.79 3.60 10.60
N ASP A 56 -3.08 4.46 11.57
CA ASP A 56 -4.11 5.49 11.52
C ASP A 56 -3.65 6.83 10.91
N ASP A 57 -2.50 6.87 10.25
CA ASP A 57 -2.05 8.06 9.54
C ASP A 57 -3.15 8.52 8.55
N PRO A 58 -3.65 9.76 8.66
CA PRO A 58 -4.77 10.25 7.86
C PRO A 58 -4.47 10.23 6.35
N ARG A 59 -3.20 10.31 5.97
CA ARG A 59 -2.75 10.26 4.57
C ARG A 59 -2.88 8.85 4.00
N LEU A 60 -2.57 7.83 4.81
CA LEU A 60 -2.76 6.43 4.44
C LEU A 60 -4.26 6.09 4.41
N TRP A 61 -5.03 6.63 5.35
CA TRP A 61 -6.49 6.51 5.36
C TRP A 61 -7.13 7.11 4.10
N ALA A 62 -6.62 8.23 3.57
CA ALA A 62 -7.13 8.80 2.33
C ALA A 62 -7.07 7.79 1.16
N VAL A 63 -5.98 7.03 1.04
CA VAL A 63 -5.83 5.97 0.04
C VAL A 63 -6.75 4.77 0.33
N CYS A 64 -6.89 4.39 1.60
CA CYS A 64 -7.78 3.29 1.99
C CYS A 64 -9.26 3.60 1.68
N ARG A 65 -9.70 4.85 1.85
CA ARG A 65 -11.12 5.23 1.64
C ARG A 65 -11.59 5.06 0.20
N SER A 66 -10.68 5.10 -0.78
CA SER A 66 -11.00 4.83 -2.19
C SER A 66 -10.79 3.37 -2.60
N CYS A 67 -10.44 2.48 -1.67
CA CYS A 67 -10.12 1.08 -1.95
C CYS A 67 -11.36 0.20 -1.91
N ALA A 68 -11.64 -0.55 -2.99
CA ALA A 68 -12.75 -1.52 -3.01
C ALA A 68 -12.65 -2.57 -1.89
N PHE A 69 -11.44 -3.02 -1.57
CA PHE A 69 -11.22 -3.98 -0.48
C PHE A 69 -11.60 -3.42 0.91
N LEU A 70 -11.61 -2.09 1.11
CA LEU A 70 -12.10 -1.52 2.37
C LEU A 70 -13.62 -1.76 2.51
N ILE A 71 -14.36 -1.63 1.41
CA ILE A 71 -15.81 -1.83 1.35
C ILE A 71 -16.13 -3.31 1.55
N ASP A 72 -15.37 -4.20 0.92
CA ASP A 72 -15.61 -5.65 0.92
C ASP A 72 -15.13 -6.35 2.21
N GLY A 73 -14.44 -5.63 3.11
CA GLY A 73 -13.84 -6.18 4.32
C GLY A 73 -12.33 -6.35 4.16
N CYS A 74 -11.57 -5.34 4.60
CA CYS A 74 -10.13 -5.38 4.63
C CYS A 74 -9.66 -5.77 6.04
N ASP A 75 -9.10 -6.97 6.20
CA ASP A 75 -8.57 -7.45 7.49
C ASP A 75 -7.63 -6.45 8.18
N PHE A 76 -6.82 -5.70 7.40
CA PHE A 76 -5.93 -4.68 7.96
C PHE A 76 -6.66 -3.49 8.59
N ARG A 77 -7.90 -3.20 8.15
CA ARG A 77 -8.75 -2.12 8.66
C ARG A 77 -9.91 -2.61 9.51
N ASP A 78 -10.03 -3.92 9.71
CA ASP A 78 -11.08 -4.51 10.53
C ASP A 78 -10.62 -4.56 12.00
N PRO A 79 -11.26 -3.80 12.92
CA PRO A 79 -10.91 -3.80 14.33
C PRO A 79 -11.15 -5.15 15.03
N ALA A 80 -11.93 -6.06 14.42
CA ALA A 80 -12.14 -7.41 14.92
C ALA A 80 -10.98 -8.36 14.58
N VAL A 81 -10.11 -8.01 13.63
CA VAL A 81 -8.97 -8.81 13.23
C VAL A 81 -7.74 -8.39 14.04
N PRO A 82 -7.08 -9.30 14.78
CA PRO A 82 -5.87 -8.96 15.51
C PRO A 82 -4.75 -8.49 14.57
N ALA A 83 -4.10 -7.38 14.90
CA ALA A 83 -3.02 -6.78 14.10
C ALA A 83 -1.87 -7.77 13.76
N ALA A 84 -1.62 -8.76 14.61
CA ALA A 84 -0.62 -9.80 14.36
C ALA A 84 -0.99 -10.77 13.20
N GLN A 85 -2.26 -10.82 12.81
CA GLN A 85 -2.79 -11.73 11.78
C GLN A 85 -2.92 -11.07 10.40
N CYS A 86 -3.01 -9.74 10.37
CA CYS A 86 -3.10 -8.95 9.15
C CYS A 86 -1.86 -8.08 8.94
N GLN A 87 -1.67 -7.59 7.72
CA GLN A 87 -0.57 -6.73 7.33
C GLN A 87 -1.09 -5.71 6.31
N PRO A 88 -0.52 -4.50 6.26
CA PRO A 88 -0.87 -3.55 5.21
C PRO A 88 -0.56 -4.14 3.83
N CYS A 89 -1.41 -3.87 2.85
CA CYS A 89 -1.15 -4.32 1.49
C CYS A 89 0.12 -3.65 0.92
N GLY A 90 0.77 -4.30 -0.05
CA GLY A 90 2.00 -3.75 -0.64
C GLY A 90 1.82 -2.35 -1.22
N GLY A 91 0.65 -2.04 -1.79
CA GLY A 91 0.34 -0.70 -2.30
C GLY A 91 0.33 0.36 -1.21
N LEU A 92 -0.27 0.07 -0.06
CA LEU A 92 -0.29 0.99 1.08
C LEU A 92 1.11 1.17 1.68
N ARG A 93 1.90 0.09 1.76
CA ARG A 93 3.32 0.16 2.17
C ARG A 93 4.12 1.04 1.21
N ALA A 94 3.90 0.94 -0.10
CA ALA A 94 4.59 1.78 -1.07
C ALA A 94 4.23 3.26 -0.88
N VAL A 95 2.94 3.60 -0.69
CA VAL A 95 2.50 4.96 -0.37
C VAL A 95 3.19 5.47 0.90
N ALA A 96 3.22 4.66 1.95
CA ALA A 96 3.88 5.02 3.20
C ALA A 96 5.38 5.28 3.02
N GLY A 97 6.06 4.47 2.21
CA GLY A 97 7.46 4.68 1.85
C GLY A 97 7.70 5.99 1.09
N LEU A 98 6.82 6.35 0.16
CA LEU A 98 6.89 7.63 -0.54
C LEU A 98 6.72 8.81 0.43
N LEU A 99 5.73 8.74 1.32
CA LEU A 99 5.51 9.77 2.34
C LEU A 99 6.70 9.89 3.31
N ALA A 100 7.26 8.77 3.76
CA ALA A 100 8.45 8.74 4.62
C ALA A 100 9.70 9.29 3.91
N ALA A 101 9.79 9.14 2.59
CA ALA A 101 10.84 9.71 1.76
C ALA A 101 10.62 11.20 1.42
N GLY A 102 9.55 11.82 1.91
CA GLY A 102 9.23 13.23 1.67
C GLY A 102 8.65 13.51 0.27
N VAL A 103 8.20 12.48 -0.44
CA VAL A 103 7.51 12.66 -1.74
C VAL A 103 6.13 13.24 -1.47
N GLU A 104 5.85 14.42 -2.03
CA GLU A 104 4.53 15.02 -1.98
C GLU A 104 3.54 14.20 -2.81
N LEU A 105 2.45 13.80 -2.18
CA LEU A 105 1.37 13.04 -2.80
C LEU A 105 0.11 13.90 -2.83
N ASP A 106 -0.52 14.02 -4.00
CA ASP A 106 -1.87 14.55 -4.07
C ASP A 106 -2.87 13.47 -3.63
N LEU A 107 -3.26 13.57 -2.36
CA LEU A 107 -4.15 12.66 -1.66
C LEU A 107 -5.62 13.09 -1.74
N GLN A 108 -5.93 14.19 -2.44
CA GLN A 108 -7.32 14.54 -2.72
C GLN A 108 -7.88 13.51 -3.71
N SER A 109 -8.85 12.72 -3.23
CA SER A 109 -9.57 11.70 -3.98
C SER A 109 -11.06 11.98 -3.85
#